data_AF-Q8GS72-F1
#
_entry.id   AF-Q8GS72-F1
#
_cell.length_a   1.000
_cell.length_b   1.000
_cell.length_c   1.000
_cell.angle_alpha   90.00
_cell.angle_beta   90.00
_cell.angle_gamma   90.00
#
_symmetry.space_group_name_H-M   'P 1'
#
loop_
_entity.id
_entity.type
_entity.pdbx_description
1 polymer ?
#
loop_
_entity_poly.entity_id
_entity_poly.type
_entity_poly.pdbx_seq_one_letter_code
_entity_poly.pdbx_strand_id
1 'polypeptide(L)'
;MAFTMRAVKVPPNSASLEEARHRVFDFFRQACRAIPSIMEIYNLDDVVTPSQLRSTIAKEIRKNQGVTNPKVIDMLLFKGMEELGNITEHAKQRHHVIGQYVVGQKGLVQDMEKDQGSSDFLKKFYTSNYS
;
A
#
# COMPACT_ATOMS: atom_id res chain seq x y z
N MET A 1 -12.40 7.20 16.02
CA MET A 1 -13.39 7.48 14.96
C MET A 1 -13.76 6.20 14.20
N ALA A 2 -14.36 5.20 14.88
CA ALA A 2 -14.67 3.89 14.31
C ALA A 2 -16.01 3.83 13.54
N PHE A 3 -16.48 4.96 12.98
CA PHE A 3 -17.84 5.05 12.42
C PHE A 3 -17.91 4.85 10.91
N THR A 4 -16.80 5.01 10.17
CA THR A 4 -16.82 4.94 8.71
C THR A 4 -16.89 3.51 8.16
N MET A 5 -16.38 2.50 8.87
CA MET A 5 -16.43 1.10 8.39
C MET A 5 -17.79 0.43 8.55
N ARG A 6 -18.64 0.88 9.49
CA ARG A 6 -20.01 0.33 9.63
C ARG A 6 -20.98 0.75 8.51
N ALA A 7 -20.62 1.71 7.66
CA ALA A 7 -21.52 2.26 6.65
C ALA A 7 -21.47 1.55 5.28
N VAL A 8 -20.47 0.71 4.99
CA VAL A 8 -20.32 0.10 3.65
C VAL A 8 -20.93 -1.30 3.64
N LYS A 9 -22.27 -1.37 3.66
CA LYS A 9 -23.02 -2.64 3.54
C LYS A 9 -23.06 -3.19 2.11
N VAL A 10 -22.75 -2.36 1.11
CA VAL A 10 -22.71 -2.73 -0.30
C VAL A 10 -21.44 -2.12 -0.90
N PRO A 11 -20.58 -2.90 -1.58
CA PRO A 11 -19.45 -2.33 -2.30
C PRO A 11 -19.95 -1.25 -3.26
N PRO A 12 -19.22 -0.12 -3.38
CA PRO A 12 -19.49 0.82 -4.45
C PRO A 12 -19.62 0.08 -5.79
N ASN A 13 -20.67 0.38 -6.56
CA ASN A 13 -20.91 -0.19 -7.88
C ASN A 13 -20.85 0.94 -8.90
N SER A 14 -19.64 1.40 -9.20
CA SER A 14 -19.37 2.48 -10.15
C SER A 14 -19.97 2.14 -11.51
N ALA A 15 -20.82 3.02 -12.03
CA ALA A 15 -21.47 2.83 -13.32
C ALA A 15 -20.52 3.05 -14.50
N SER A 16 -19.45 3.82 -14.28
CA SER A 16 -18.45 4.17 -15.30
C SER A 16 -17.03 4.17 -14.72
N LEU A 17 -16.04 4.15 -15.63
CA LEU A 17 -14.63 4.26 -15.27
C LEU A 17 -14.31 5.62 -14.62
N GLU A 18 -14.97 6.69 -15.06
CA GLU A 18 -14.78 8.04 -14.50
C GLU A 18 -15.27 8.13 -13.05
N GLU A 19 -16.40 7.50 -12.72
CA GLU A 19 -16.90 7.42 -11.35
C GLU A 19 -15.91 6.64 -10.45
N ALA A 20 -15.43 5.49 -10.93
CA ALA A 20 -14.43 4.70 -10.21
C ALA A 20 -13.14 5.51 -10.00
N ARG A 21 -12.68 6.24 -11.02
CA ARG A 21 -11.50 7.11 -10.94
C ARG A 21 -11.68 8.25 -9.93
N HIS A 22 -12.86 8.87 -9.86
CA HIS A 22 -13.15 9.87 -8.83
C HIS A 22 -13.02 9.28 -7.42
N ARG A 23 -13.60 8.08 -7.20
CA ARG A 23 -13.50 7.37 -5.92
C ARG A 23 -12.06 7.03 -5.55
N VAL A 24 -11.22 6.66 -6.52
CA VAL A 24 -9.77 6.45 -6.30
C VAL A 24 -9.11 7.73 -5.77
N PHE A 25 -9.43 8.89 -6.34
CA PHE A 25 -8.86 10.15 -5.86
C PHE A 25 -9.35 10.53 -4.45
N ASP A 26 -10.61 10.26 -4.13
CA ASP A 26 -11.15 10.50 -2.78
C ASP A 26 -10.47 9.60 -1.74
N PHE A 27 -10.30 8.32 -2.06
CA PHE A 27 -9.52 7.39 -1.24
C PHE A 27 -8.08 7.87 -1.06
N PHE A 28 -7.40 8.28 -2.13
CA PHE A 28 -6.03 8.80 -2.05
C PHE A 28 -5.93 10.01 -1.11
N ARG A 29 -6.87 10.96 -1.20
CA ARG A 29 -6.93 12.12 -0.31
C ARG A 29 -7.18 11.71 1.14
N GLN A 30 -8.10 10.78 1.38
CA GLN A 30 -8.39 10.27 2.72
C GLN A 30 -7.16 9.59 3.34
N ALA A 31 -6.50 8.70 2.60
CA ALA A 31 -5.29 8.03 3.05
C ALA A 31 -4.16 9.03 3.33
N CYS A 32 -3.95 10.03 2.46
CA CYS A 32 -2.95 11.08 2.69
C CYS A 32 -3.22 11.94 3.92
N ARG A 33 -4.50 12.19 4.25
CA ARG A 33 -4.91 12.94 5.45
C ARG A 33 -4.75 12.13 6.74
N ALA A 34 -4.81 10.80 6.67
CA ALA A 34 -4.61 9.91 7.81
C ALA A 34 -3.13 9.72 8.19
N ILE A 35 -2.18 10.05 7.30
CA ILE A 35 -0.74 9.84 7.53
C ILE A 35 -0.23 10.40 8.86
N PRO A 36 -0.52 11.66 9.27
CA PRO A 36 -0.03 12.17 10.54
C PRO A 36 -0.45 11.31 11.74
N SER A 37 -1.72 10.88 11.77
CA SER A 37 -2.22 9.99 12.82
C SER A 37 -1.57 8.60 12.76
N ILE A 38 -1.34 8.05 11.56
CA ILE A 38 -0.65 6.77 11.39
C ILE A 38 0.79 6.86 11.90
N MET A 39 1.50 7.96 11.60
CA MET A 39 2.87 8.16 12.06
C MET A 39 2.94 8.23 13.59
N GLU A 40 2.01 8.93 14.24
CA GLU A 40 1.90 8.99 15.70
C GLU A 40 1.57 7.60 16.32
N ILE A 41 0.54 6.92 15.80
CA ILE A 41 0.08 5.61 16.31
C ILE A 41 1.19 4.55 16.27
N TYR A 42 2.05 4.60 15.26
CA TYR A 42 3.12 3.62 15.07
C TYR A 42 4.52 4.18 15.34
N ASN A 43 4.67 5.43 15.82
CA ASN A 43 5.93 6.15 16.07
C ASN A 43 6.90 6.25 14.86
N LEU A 44 6.39 6.40 13.63
CA LEU A 44 7.18 6.17 12.39
C LEU A 44 8.20 7.26 12.02
N ASP A 45 8.30 8.35 12.78
CA ASP A 45 9.14 9.51 12.46
C ASP A 45 10.64 9.19 12.35
N ASP A 46 11.10 8.11 12.99
CA ASP A 46 12.49 7.64 12.97
C ASP A 46 12.87 6.86 11.70
N VAL A 47 11.88 6.37 10.94
CA VAL A 47 12.11 5.47 9.78
C VAL A 47 11.57 5.99 8.47
N VAL A 48 10.61 6.93 8.48
CA VAL A 48 9.96 7.41 7.26
C VAL A 48 9.43 8.83 7.42
N THR A 49 9.45 9.58 6.32
CA THR A 49 8.84 10.92 6.25
C THR A 49 7.38 10.85 5.76
N PRO A 50 6.53 11.84 6.08
CA PRO A 50 5.18 11.91 5.53
C PRO A 50 5.14 11.92 3.99
N SER A 51 6.16 12.52 3.35
CA SER A 51 6.29 12.57 1.88
C SER A 51 6.54 11.18 1.27
N GLN A 52 7.41 10.38 1.90
CA GLN A 52 7.66 9.00 1.49
C GLN A 52 6.41 8.14 1.63
N LEU A 53 5.64 8.27 2.72
CA LEU A 53 4.37 7.56 2.88
C LEU A 53 3.33 7.95 1.82
N ARG A 54 3.18 9.24 1.49
CA ARG A 54 2.31 9.67 0.36
C ARG A 54 2.75 9.05 -0.96
N SER A 55 4.06 8.98 -1.19
CA SER A 55 4.64 8.36 -2.38
C SER A 55 4.38 6.86 -2.43
N THR A 56 4.47 6.16 -1.29
CA THR A 56 4.10 4.74 -1.17
C THR A 56 2.63 4.52 -1.52
N ILE A 57 1.69 5.28 -0.93
CA ILE A 57 0.26 5.15 -1.25
C ILE A 57 0.03 5.37 -2.75
N ALA A 58 0.64 6.41 -3.32
CA ALA A 58 0.50 6.71 -4.73
C ALA A 58 1.11 5.61 -5.62
N LYS A 59 2.20 4.95 -5.18
CA LYS A 59 2.81 3.81 -5.85
C LYS A 59 1.88 2.58 -5.81
N GLU A 60 1.28 2.26 -4.66
CA GLU A 60 0.32 1.15 -4.51
C GLU A 60 -0.92 1.33 -5.41
N ILE A 61 -1.46 2.55 -5.49
CA ILE A 61 -2.57 2.85 -6.42
C ILE A 61 -2.12 2.65 -7.87
N ARG A 62 -0.94 3.18 -8.25
CA ARG A 62 -0.43 3.07 -9.63
C ARG A 62 -0.05 1.64 -10.04
N LYS A 63 0.27 0.73 -9.11
CA LYS A 63 0.47 -0.70 -9.45
C LYS A 63 -0.74 -1.31 -10.17
N ASN A 64 -1.95 -0.79 -9.89
CA ASN A 64 -3.20 -1.26 -10.46
C ASN A 64 -3.75 -0.34 -11.57
N GLN A 65 -2.94 0.60 -12.10
CA GLN A 65 -3.39 1.57 -13.10
C GLN A 65 -3.88 0.94 -14.42
N GLY A 66 -3.46 -0.29 -14.72
CA GLY A 66 -3.87 -1.03 -15.92
C GLY A 66 -5.26 -1.66 -15.82
N VAL A 67 -5.93 -1.57 -14.67
CA VAL A 67 -7.28 -2.14 -14.48
C VAL A 67 -8.31 -1.23 -15.15
N THR A 68 -9.04 -1.78 -16.12
CA THR A 68 -10.06 -1.04 -16.90
C THR A 68 -11.50 -1.36 -16.49
N ASN A 69 -11.73 -2.39 -15.67
CA ASN A 69 -13.06 -2.77 -15.21
C ASN A 69 -13.45 -1.99 -13.93
N PRO A 70 -14.48 -1.12 -13.97
CA PRO A 70 -14.88 -0.31 -12.81
C PRO A 70 -15.18 -1.13 -11.55
N LYS A 71 -15.81 -2.31 -11.70
CA LYS A 71 -16.13 -3.18 -10.56
C LYS A 71 -14.88 -3.74 -9.88
N VAL A 72 -13.82 -3.99 -10.65
CA VAL A 72 -12.53 -4.42 -10.09
C VAL A 72 -11.85 -3.27 -9.36
N ILE A 73 -11.94 -2.05 -9.89
CA ILE A 73 -11.43 -0.85 -9.21
C ILE A 73 -12.16 -0.64 -7.87
N ASP A 74 -13.48 -0.76 -7.85
CA ASP A 74 -14.27 -0.65 -6.60
C ASP A 74 -13.88 -1.72 -5.58
N MET A 75 -13.62 -2.96 -6.02
CA MET A 75 -13.13 -4.02 -5.15
C MET A 75 -11.73 -3.72 -4.59
N LEU A 76 -10.83 -3.16 -5.40
CA LEU A 76 -9.51 -2.71 -4.94
C LEU A 76 -9.61 -1.55 -3.95
N LEU A 77 -10.54 -0.61 -4.18
CA LEU A 77 -10.81 0.47 -3.23
C LEU A 77 -11.38 -0.05 -1.92
N PHE A 78 -12.28 -1.04 -1.96
CA PHE A 78 -12.80 -1.69 -0.76
C PHE A 78 -11.66 -2.30 0.07
N LYS A 79 -10.78 -3.09 -0.56
CA LYS A 79 -9.59 -3.64 0.10
C LYS A 79 -8.65 -2.55 0.65
N GLY A 80 -8.47 -1.46 -0.10
CA GLY A 80 -7.66 -0.33 0.34
C GLY A 80 -8.25 0.40 1.55
N MET A 81 -9.58 0.56 1.61
CA MET A 81 -10.28 1.15 2.74
C MET A 81 -10.23 0.25 3.97
N GLU A 82 -10.41 -1.06 3.81
CA GLU A 82 -10.25 -2.05 4.89
C GLU A 82 -8.83 -2.00 5.47
N GLU A 83 -7.83 -1.99 4.60
CA GLU A 83 -6.42 -1.89 5.00
C GLU A 83 -6.11 -0.58 5.75
N LEU A 84 -6.61 0.55 5.24
CA LEU A 84 -6.47 1.85 5.92
C LEU A 84 -7.19 1.84 7.28
N GLY A 85 -8.37 1.23 7.36
CA GLY A 85 -9.12 1.01 8.60
C GLY A 85 -8.29 0.23 9.61
N ASN A 86 -7.76 -0.93 9.23
CA ASN A 86 -6.91 -1.76 10.09
C ASN A 86 -5.69 -1.00 10.62
N ILE A 87 -5.05 -0.17 9.80
CA ILE A 87 -3.91 0.64 10.22
C ILE A 87 -4.35 1.73 11.20
N THR A 88 -5.40 2.49 10.87
CA THR A 88 -5.88 3.63 11.67
C THR A 88 -6.55 3.23 12.99
N GLU A 89 -7.12 2.02 13.05
CA GLU A 89 -7.71 1.43 14.26
C GLU A 89 -6.69 0.67 15.12
N HIS A 90 -5.40 0.73 14.77
CA HIS A 90 -4.31 0.01 15.46
C HIS A 90 -4.49 -1.51 15.49
N ALA A 91 -5.18 -2.07 14.49
CA ALA A 91 -5.35 -3.51 14.34
C ALA A 91 -4.10 -4.22 13.76
N LYS A 92 -3.08 -3.46 13.35
CA LYS A 92 -1.77 -3.97 12.92
C LYS A 92 -0.68 -3.62 13.92
N GLN A 93 0.49 -4.24 13.77
CA GLN A 93 1.67 -3.93 14.59
C GLN A 93 2.68 -3.08 13.79
N ARG A 94 3.46 -2.25 14.48
CA ARG A 94 4.47 -1.34 13.87
C ARG A 94 5.36 -2.03 12.85
N HIS A 95 5.91 -3.20 13.18
CA HIS A 95 6.83 -3.91 12.28
C HIS A 95 6.15 -4.37 10.98
N HIS A 96 4.84 -4.66 10.99
CA HIS A 96 4.08 -4.96 9.78
C HIS A 96 3.95 -3.73 8.88
N VAL A 97 3.62 -2.57 9.47
CA VAL A 97 3.50 -1.30 8.72
C VAL A 97 4.83 -0.92 8.09
N ILE A 98 5.93 -1.03 8.85
CA ILE A 98 7.28 -0.74 8.38
C ILE A 98 7.67 -1.69 7.25
N GLY A 99 7.55 -3.01 7.46
CA GLY A 99 7.91 -4.00 6.45
C GLY A 99 7.13 -3.85 5.15
N GLN A 100 5.83 -3.56 5.25
CA GLN A 100 4.95 -3.48 4.08
C GLN A 100 5.06 -2.15 3.33
N TYR A 101 5.16 -1.01 4.03
CA TYR A 101 4.95 0.32 3.43
C TYR A 101 6.14 1.27 3.50
N VAL A 102 7.12 1.00 4.36
CA VAL A 102 8.33 1.83 4.48
C VAL A 102 9.50 1.18 3.75
N VAL A 103 9.74 -0.08 4.08
CA VAL A 103 10.90 -0.85 3.64
C VAL A 103 10.63 -1.56 2.31
N GLY A 104 9.39 -2.02 2.13
CA GLY A 104 8.97 -2.83 0.99
C GLY A 104 9.64 -4.21 0.97
N GLN A 105 9.27 -5.04 -0.03
CA GLN A 105 9.79 -6.41 -0.17
C GLN A 105 11.32 -6.52 -0.25
N LYS A 106 12.03 -5.42 -0.53
CA LYS A 106 13.48 -5.41 -0.73
C LYS A 106 14.30 -4.99 0.49
N GLY A 107 13.71 -4.43 1.54
CA GLY A 107 14.50 -3.58 2.45
C GLY A 107 14.83 -4.14 3.85
N LEU A 108 14.45 -5.37 4.20
CA LEU A 108 15.03 -6.05 5.39
C LEU A 108 16.27 -6.88 5.05
N VAL A 109 16.47 -7.15 3.76
CA VAL A 109 17.65 -7.83 3.24
C VAL A 109 18.31 -6.85 2.28
N GLN A 110 19.12 -5.94 2.82
CA GLN A 110 20.28 -5.48 2.04
C GLN A 110 21.14 -6.73 1.88
N ASP A 111 20.89 -7.49 0.81
CA ASP A 111 21.90 -8.39 0.29
C ASP A 111 23.11 -7.50 0.03
N MET A 112 24.06 -7.52 0.97
CA MET A 112 25.34 -6.85 0.82
C MET A 112 25.83 -7.14 -0.59
N GLU A 113 26.17 -6.08 -1.30
CA GLU A 113 26.65 -6.01 -2.68
C GLU A 113 27.94 -6.83 -2.90
N LYS A 114 27.93 -8.14 -2.61
CA LYS A 114 29.00 -9.05 -2.98
C LYS A 114 28.99 -9.40 -4.47
N ASP A 115 27.93 -8.99 -5.16
CA ASP A 115 27.55 -9.45 -6.49
C ASP A 115 27.17 -8.27 -7.41
N GLN A 116 27.84 -7.13 -7.23
CA GLN A 116 27.84 -6.02 -8.19
C GLN A 116 28.55 -6.47 -9.48
N GLY A 117 27.81 -7.12 -10.38
CA GLY A 117 28.32 -7.52 -11.70
C GLY A 117 27.79 -8.87 -12.21
N SER A 118 27.23 -9.72 -11.34
CA SER A 118 26.60 -10.97 -11.77
C SER A 118 25.22 -10.71 -12.38
N SER A 119 24.89 -11.46 -13.44
CA SER A 119 23.57 -11.38 -14.07
C SER A 119 22.47 -11.86 -13.13
N ASP A 120 21.25 -11.32 -13.28
CA ASP A 120 20.08 -11.77 -12.50
C ASP A 120 19.85 -13.28 -12.63
N PHE A 121 20.14 -13.84 -13.81
CA PHE A 121 20.13 -15.27 -14.04
C PHE A 121 21.13 -16.00 -13.13
N LEU A 122 22.37 -15.54 -13.06
CA LEU A 122 23.43 -16.21 -12.29
C LEU A 122 23.15 -16.16 -10.78
N LYS A 123 22.65 -15.03 -10.28
CA LYS A 123 22.20 -14.88 -8.89
C LYS A 123 21.11 -15.91 -8.55
N LYS A 124 20.07 -15.98 -9.38
CA LYS A 124 18.97 -16.94 -9.23
C LYS A 124 19.47 -18.39 -9.31
N PHE A 125 20.30 -18.67 -10.30
CA PHE A 125 20.89 -19.98 -10.53
C PHE A 125 21.65 -20.52 -9.30
N TYR A 126 22.42 -19.68 -8.60
CA TYR A 126 23.11 -20.09 -7.37
C TYR A 126 22.18 -20.34 -6.18
N THR A 127 21.01 -19.70 -6.15
CA THR A 127 20.07 -19.85 -5.03
C THR A 127 19.17 -21.07 -5.16
N SER A 128 18.51 -21.28 -6.31
CA SER A 128 17.53 -22.34 -6.51
C SER A 128 17.06 -22.42 -7.98
N ASN A 129 16.56 -23.58 -8.39
CA ASN A 129 15.90 -23.79 -9.69
C ASN A 129 14.50 -23.14 -9.79
N TYR A 130 13.95 -22.63 -8.69
CA TYR A 130 12.66 -21.94 -8.65
C TYR A 130 12.88 -20.53 -8.10
N SER A 131 12.82 -19.51 -8.98
CA SER A 131 12.95 -18.08 -8.64
C SER A 131 11.88 -17.23 -9.30
#